data_AF-A0A537H7W0-F1
#
_entry.id   AF-A0A537H7W0-F1
#
_cell.length_a   1.000
_cell.length_b   1.000
_cell.length_c   1.000
_cell.angle_alpha   90.00
_cell.angle_beta   90.00
_cell.angle_gamma   90.00
#
_symmetry.space_group_name_H-M   'P 1'
#
loop_
_entity.id
_entity.type
_entity.pdbx_description
1 polymer ?
#
loop_
_entity_poly.entity_id
_entity_poly.type
_entity_poly.pdbx_seq_one_letter_code
_entity_poly.pdbx_strand_id
1 'polypeptide(L)'
;MTPLEELTKLLVEKGRKILVAENPVDLQNLQGGNSVYILQLPEGSTAAGGRAGGFGERRLEKLYAFHYENGACYKLFEVDAPDKLERFDLPYHAAGTPIILPDGTEHVMSGVIDPEFVESYKRVV
;
A
#
# COMPACT_ATOMS: atom_id res chain seq x y z
N MET A 1 2.14 11.95 -15.91
CA MET A 1 1.89 10.63 -15.32
C MET A 1 0.49 10.66 -14.75
N THR A 2 -0.37 9.78 -15.22
CA THR A 2 -1.73 9.57 -14.72
C THR A 2 -1.69 8.82 -13.38
N PRO A 3 -2.77 8.87 -12.57
CA PRO A 3 -2.82 8.09 -11.32
C PRO A 3 -2.63 6.58 -11.54
N LEU A 4 -3.15 6.03 -12.65
CA LEU A 4 -2.97 4.62 -13.00
C LEU A 4 -1.50 4.29 -13.30
N GLU A 5 -0.82 5.14 -14.08
CA GLU A 5 0.62 4.98 -14.34
C GLU A 5 1.45 5.09 -13.06
N GLU A 6 1.09 6.00 -12.16
CA GLU A 6 1.74 6.15 -10.85
C GLU A 6 1.56 4.91 -9.98
N LEU A 7 0.32 4.44 -9.84
CA LEU A 7 -0.01 3.23 -9.08
C LEU A 7 0.76 2.03 -9.65
N THR A 8 0.68 1.83 -10.97
CA THR A 8 1.40 0.73 -11.66
C THR A 8 2.90 0.81 -11.38
N LYS A 9 3.49 2.00 -11.50
CA LYS A 9 4.91 2.21 -11.20
C LYS A 9 5.23 1.87 -9.74
N LEU A 10 4.45 2.35 -8.78
CA LEU A 10 4.68 2.10 -7.35
C LEU A 10 4.63 0.62 -7.00
N LEU A 11 3.74 -0.15 -7.64
CA LEU A 11 3.57 -1.59 -7.43
C LEU A 11 4.77 -2.40 -7.93
N VAL A 12 5.37 -2.02 -9.07
CA VAL A 12 6.48 -2.78 -9.69
C VAL A 12 7.86 -2.26 -9.30
N GLU A 13 7.94 -1.02 -8.82
CA GLU A 13 9.20 -0.40 -8.42
C GLU A 13 9.76 -1.12 -7.18
N LYS A 14 11.05 -1.46 -7.25
CA LYS A 14 11.78 -2.10 -6.15
C LYS A 14 11.68 -1.28 -4.88
N GLY A 15 11.62 -1.97 -3.74
CA GLY A 15 11.45 -1.34 -2.45
C GLY A 15 10.73 -2.27 -1.49
N ARG A 16 10.89 -2.03 -0.18
CA ARG A 16 10.03 -2.68 0.81
C ARG A 16 8.69 -1.95 0.81
N LYS A 17 7.70 -2.55 0.17
CA LYS A 17 6.33 -2.02 0.08
C LYS A 17 5.33 -3.08 0.53
N ILE A 18 4.27 -2.62 1.19
CA ILE A 18 3.12 -3.45 1.54
C ILE A 18 1.89 -2.86 0.85
N LEU A 19 1.17 -3.70 0.13
CA LEU A 19 -0.13 -3.39 -0.42
C LEU A 19 -1.21 -3.62 0.65
N VAL A 20 -2.12 -2.68 0.81
CA VAL A 20 -3.38 -2.88 1.53
C VAL A 20 -4.49 -2.54 0.56
N ALA A 21 -5.39 -3.48 0.28
CA ALA A 21 -6.51 -3.23 -0.62
C ALA A 21 -7.83 -3.74 -0.05
N GLU A 22 -8.92 -3.13 -0.49
CA GLU A 22 -10.28 -3.50 -0.09
C GLU A 22 -10.70 -4.79 -0.80
N ASN A 23 -10.39 -4.90 -2.09
CA ASN A 23 -10.69 -6.03 -2.95
C ASN A 23 -9.43 -6.50 -3.69
N PRO A 24 -9.44 -7.69 -4.32
CA PRO A 24 -8.37 -8.11 -5.21
C PRO A 24 -8.05 -7.02 -6.25
N VAL A 25 -6.76 -6.77 -6.48
CA VAL A 25 -6.31 -5.65 -7.33
C VAL A 25 -6.20 -6.12 -8.77
N ASP A 26 -7.08 -5.58 -9.61
CA ASP A 26 -7.09 -5.76 -11.05
C ASP A 26 -7.06 -4.38 -11.72
N LEU A 27 -5.88 -4.00 -12.21
CA LEU A 27 -5.66 -2.73 -12.90
C LEU A 27 -5.96 -2.80 -14.40
N GLN A 28 -6.18 -4.01 -14.94
CA GLN A 28 -6.67 -4.19 -16.29
C GLN A 28 -8.17 -3.86 -16.37
N ASN A 29 -8.92 -4.16 -15.30
CA ASN A 29 -10.34 -3.88 -15.19
C ASN A 29 -10.71 -2.96 -14.01
N LEU A 30 -10.73 -1.67 -14.28
CA LEU A 30 -11.10 -0.63 -13.31
C LEU A 30 -12.61 -0.41 -13.15
N GLN A 31 -13.47 -1.31 -13.68
CA GLN A 31 -14.92 -1.15 -13.55
C GLN A 31 -15.40 -1.38 -12.11
N GLY A 32 -14.77 -2.32 -11.39
CA GLY A 32 -15.06 -2.56 -9.97
C GLY A 32 -14.46 -1.48 -9.08
N GLY A 33 -15.16 -1.11 -8.01
CA GLY A 33 -14.67 -0.20 -6.98
C GLY A 33 -13.60 -0.84 -6.10
N ASN A 34 -12.44 -0.19 -5.93
CA ASN A 34 -11.42 -0.66 -4.99
C ASN A 34 -10.59 0.50 -4.44
N SER A 35 -10.33 0.47 -3.14
CA SER A 35 -9.41 1.38 -2.46
C SER A 35 -8.10 0.65 -2.18
N VAL A 36 -6.99 1.26 -2.61
CA VAL A 36 -5.66 0.66 -2.55
C VAL A 36 -4.68 1.60 -1.88
N TYR A 37 -3.94 1.09 -0.91
CA TYR A 37 -2.88 1.80 -0.20
C TYR A 37 -1.55 1.10 -0.42
N ILE A 38 -0.51 1.91 -0.66
CA ILE A 38 0.87 1.43 -0.78
C ILE A 38 1.66 2.04 0.37
N LEU A 39 2.10 1.17 1.25
CA LEU A 39 2.88 1.47 2.42
C LEU A 39 4.35 1.26 2.07
N GLN A 40 5.11 2.34 1.91
CA GLN A 40 6.54 2.27 1.69
C GLN A 40 7.26 2.24 3.04
N LEU A 41 8.12 1.24 3.21
CA LEU A 41 8.95 1.04 4.38
C LEU A 41 10.40 1.45 4.05
N PRO A 42 11.17 1.93 5.04
CA PRO A 42 12.59 2.23 4.87
C PRO A 42 13.36 1.03 4.32
N GLU A 43 14.19 1.27 3.31
CA GLU A 43 15.13 0.29 2.81
C GLU A 43 16.36 0.20 3.73
N GLY A 44 16.16 -0.45 4.87
CA GLY A 44 17.22 -0.76 5.82
C GLY A 44 16.75 -0.71 7.27
N SER A 45 16.78 -1.84 7.95
CA SER A 45 16.97 -1.85 9.41
C SER A 45 18.08 -2.81 9.74
N THR A 46 19.14 -2.27 10.33
CA THR A 46 20.01 -3.00 11.24
C THR A 46 19.20 -3.49 12.43
N ALA A 47 18.47 -4.58 12.28
CA ALA A 47 17.89 -5.31 13.40
C ALA A 47 18.68 -6.61 13.61
N ALA A 48 19.97 -6.46 13.94
CA ALA A 48 20.64 -7.45 14.76
C ALA A 48 20.01 -7.38 16.16
N GLY A 49 19.59 -8.53 16.68
CA GLY A 49 18.85 -8.63 17.94
C GLY A 49 19.47 -7.83 19.08
N GLY A 50 18.66 -7.00 19.72
CA GLY A 50 19.06 -6.22 20.89
C GLY A 50 17.86 -6.03 21.81
N ARG A 51 17.90 -6.68 22.97
CA ARG A 51 16.91 -6.55 24.03
C ARG A 51 16.92 -5.10 24.56
N ALA A 52 16.04 -4.25 24.05
CA ALA A 52 15.69 -2.98 24.67
C ALA A 52 14.23 -2.67 24.32
N GLY A 53 13.36 -2.62 25.33
CA GLY A 53 12.00 -2.16 25.17
C GLY A 53 12.00 -0.69 24.75
N GLY A 54 11.52 -0.42 23.53
CA GLY A 54 11.35 0.93 23.01
C GLY A 54 11.08 0.89 21.50
N PHE A 55 9.82 1.11 21.11
CA PHE A 55 9.35 1.59 19.79
C PHE A 55 10.32 1.39 18.58
N GLY A 56 10.71 0.14 18.31
CA GLY A 56 11.69 -0.19 17.28
C GLY A 56 11.06 -0.31 15.89
N GLU A 57 11.33 0.68 15.05
CA GLU A 57 11.63 0.53 13.61
C GLU A 57 10.61 -0.17 12.70
N ARG A 58 9.31 0.07 12.92
CA ARG A 58 8.26 -0.16 11.92
C ARG A 58 7.66 1.16 11.45
N ARG A 59 8.51 2.11 11.08
CA ARG A 59 8.05 3.41 10.60
C ARG A 59 7.73 3.32 9.12
N LEU A 60 6.52 3.70 8.75
CA LEU A 60 6.21 4.04 7.36
C LEU A 60 7.12 5.20 6.96
N GLU A 61 7.70 5.12 5.76
CA GLU A 61 8.43 6.21 5.14
C GLU A 61 7.49 7.07 4.28
N LYS A 62 6.57 6.40 3.59
CA LYS A 62 5.56 7.06 2.77
C LYS A 62 4.32 6.19 2.63
N LEU A 63 3.17 6.84 2.53
CA LEU A 63 1.90 6.18 2.25
C LEU A 63 1.25 6.84 1.03
N TYR A 64 0.77 6.01 0.12
CA TYR A 64 0.02 6.45 -1.04
C TYR A 64 -1.38 5.82 -1.01
N ALA A 65 -2.41 6.61 -1.28
CA ALA A 65 -3.78 6.15 -1.33
C ALA A 65 -4.35 6.38 -2.73
N PHE A 66 -4.91 5.32 -3.31
CA PHE A 66 -5.57 5.32 -4.61
C PHE A 66 -6.96 4.74 -4.47
N HIS A 67 -7.85 5.16 -5.35
CA HIS A 67 -9.15 4.55 -5.54
C HIS A 67 -9.43 4.45 -7.03
N TYR A 68 -10.01 3.34 -7.45
CA TYR A 68 -10.51 3.21 -8.82
C TYR A 68 -11.94 2.70 -8.82
N GLU A 69 -12.72 3.23 -9.77
CA GLU A 69 -14.12 2.89 -9.97
C GLU A 69 -14.53 3.36 -11.37
N ASN A 70 -15.50 2.69 -12.00
CA ASN A 70 -16.12 3.12 -13.26
C ASN A 70 -15.13 3.38 -14.40
N GLY A 71 -14.03 2.62 -14.46
CA GLY A 71 -13.02 2.74 -15.51
C GLY A 71 -11.97 3.83 -15.26
N ALA A 72 -12.02 4.53 -14.12
CA ALA A 72 -11.10 5.61 -13.79
C ALA A 72 -10.33 5.31 -12.50
N CYS A 73 -9.07 5.75 -12.44
CA CYS A 73 -8.21 5.66 -11.26
C CYS A 73 -7.85 7.06 -10.76
N TYR A 74 -7.93 7.24 -9.45
CA TYR A 74 -7.71 8.49 -8.75
C TYR A 74 -6.67 8.28 -7.65
N LYS A 75 -5.73 9.22 -7.54
CA LYS A 75 -4.90 9.34 -6.34
C LYS A 75 -5.68 10.16 -5.33
N LEU A 76 -5.96 9.59 -4.17
CA LEU A 76 -6.70 10.27 -3.11
C LEU A 76 -5.78 11.21 -2.34
N PHE A 77 -4.66 10.69 -1.84
CA PHE A 77 -3.66 11.46 -1.10
C PHE A 77 -2.32 10.72 -1.04
N GLU A 78 -1.29 11.43 -0.61
CA GLU A 78 -0.02 10.86 -0.17
C GLU A 78 0.39 11.49 1.16
N VAL A 79 1.10 10.72 1.99
CA VAL A 79 1.59 11.16 3.30
C VAL A 79 3.06 10.77 3.41
N ASP A 80 3.90 11.75 3.73
CA ASP A 80 5.34 11.60 4.00
C ASP A 80 5.74 12.21 5.36
N ALA A 81 4.87 13.04 5.96
CA ALA A 81 5.09 13.66 7.25
C ALA A 81 5.07 12.60 8.38
N PRO A 82 6.16 12.43 9.16
CA PRO A 82 6.26 11.37 10.17
C PRO A 82 5.13 11.37 11.20
N ASP A 83 4.69 12.55 11.66
CA ASP A 83 3.62 12.72 12.65
C ASP A 83 2.24 12.24 12.15
N LYS A 84 2.04 12.26 10.83
CA LYS A 84 0.82 11.75 10.19
C LYS A 84 0.94 10.26 9.92
N LEU A 85 2.13 9.80 9.54
CA LEU A 85 2.41 8.38 9.29
C LEU A 85 2.24 7.52 10.54
N GLU A 86 2.51 8.06 11.73
CA GLU A 86 2.27 7.37 13.01
C GLU A 86 0.79 7.06 13.28
N ARG A 87 -0.15 7.64 12.52
CA ARG A 87 -1.59 7.36 12.63
C ARG A 87 -2.04 6.15 11.82
N PHE A 88 -1.18 5.62 10.95
CA PHE A 88 -1.48 4.47 10.10
C PHE A 88 -0.78 3.23 10.66
N ASP A 89 -1.55 2.21 11.01
CA ASP A 89 -1.02 0.93 11.46
C ASP A 89 -0.44 0.13 10.30
N LEU A 90 0.51 -0.78 10.57
CA LEU A 90 0.95 -1.75 9.56
C LEU A 90 0.12 -3.03 9.65
N PRO A 91 -0.29 -3.65 8.53
CA PRO A 91 -1.01 -4.92 8.58
C PRO A 91 -0.12 -6.02 9.16
N TYR A 92 -0.65 -6.80 10.10
CA TYR A 92 0.10 -7.85 10.81
C TYR A 92 0.37 -9.10 9.97
N HIS A 93 -0.39 -9.32 8.89
CA HIS A 93 -0.39 -10.57 8.11
C HIS A 93 -0.23 -10.36 6.59
N ALA A 94 0.75 -9.56 6.18
CA ALA A 94 1.04 -9.40 4.75
C ALA A 94 1.59 -10.71 4.13
N ALA A 95 0.99 -11.15 3.03
CA ALA A 95 1.35 -12.35 2.28
C ALA A 95 1.67 -12.00 0.82
N GLY A 96 2.10 -12.98 0.02
CA GLY A 96 2.22 -12.81 -1.43
C GLY A 96 0.84 -12.57 -2.04
N THR A 97 0.57 -11.34 -2.43
CA THR A 97 -0.71 -10.91 -3.02
C THR A 97 -0.52 -10.72 -4.53
N PRO A 98 -1.26 -11.46 -5.36
CA PRO A 98 -1.23 -11.28 -6.81
C PRO A 98 -2.00 -10.01 -7.19
N ILE A 99 -1.49 -9.32 -8.21
CA ILE A 99 -2.04 -8.10 -8.77
C ILE A 99 -2.03 -8.24 -10.29
N ILE A 100 -3.15 -7.94 -10.95
CA ILE A 100 -3.19 -7.84 -12.40
C ILE A 100 -2.83 -6.41 -12.81
N LEU A 101 -1.76 -6.25 -13.57
CA LEU A 101 -1.30 -4.95 -14.08
C LEU A 101 -2.14 -4.50 -15.30
N PRO A 102 -2.08 -3.23 -15.72
CA PRO A 102 -2.87 -2.74 -16.86
C PRO A 102 -2.61 -3.47 -18.18
N ASP A 103 -1.43 -4.07 -18.34
CA ASP A 103 -1.05 -4.87 -19.50
C ASP A 103 -1.55 -6.34 -19.41
N GLY A 104 -2.25 -6.70 -18.34
CA GLY A 104 -2.76 -8.04 -18.06
C GLY A 104 -1.74 -9.00 -17.44
N THR A 105 -0.52 -8.54 -17.15
CA THR A 105 0.48 -9.37 -16.49
C THR A 105 0.22 -9.47 -14.99
N GLU A 106 0.55 -10.62 -14.40
CA GLU A 106 0.46 -10.81 -12.95
C GLU A 106 1.76 -10.38 -12.27
N HIS A 107 1.63 -9.57 -11.22
CA HIS A 107 2.71 -9.19 -10.32
C HIS A 107 2.38 -9.63 -8.89
N VAL A 108 3.35 -10.21 -8.20
CA VAL A 108 3.19 -10.64 -6.80
C VAL A 108 4.05 -9.76 -5.91
N MET A 109 3.42 -9.13 -4.92
CA MET A 109 4.12 -8.35 -3.89
C MET A 109 3.59 -8.68 -2.49
N SER A 110 4.25 -8.16 -1.46
CA SER A 110 3.73 -8.27 -0.10
C SER A 110 2.47 -7.42 0.04
N GLY A 111 1.38 -8.02 0.51
CA GLY A 111 0.12 -7.32 0.66
C GLY A 111 -0.92 -8.06 1.48
N VAL A 112 -2.03 -7.37 1.72
CA VAL A 112 -3.24 -7.91 2.33
C VAL A 112 -4.47 -7.35 1.61
N ILE A 113 -5.46 -8.22 1.40
CA ILE A 113 -6.81 -7.83 0.99
C ILE A 113 -7.67 -7.87 2.25
N ASP A 114 -7.96 -6.70 2.82
CA ASP A 114 -8.63 -6.55 4.11
C ASP A 114 -9.51 -5.30 4.10
N PRO A 115 -10.82 -5.44 3.79
CA PRO A 115 -11.77 -4.34 3.81
C PRO A 115 -11.85 -3.63 5.17
N GLU A 116 -11.78 -4.36 6.28
CA GLU A 116 -11.90 -3.77 7.63
C GLU A 116 -10.68 -2.90 7.95
N PHE A 117 -9.49 -3.35 7.54
CA PHE A 117 -8.27 -2.58 7.67
C PHE A 117 -8.28 -1.33 6.77
N VAL A 118 -8.81 -1.43 5.54
CA VAL A 118 -9.02 -0.28 4.66
C VAL A 118 -9.99 0.74 5.28
N GLU A 119 -11.08 0.29 5.87
CA GLU A 119 -12.03 1.17 6.57
C GLU A 119 -11.35 1.92 7.73
N SER A 120 -10.40 1.29 8.42
CA SER A 120 -9.62 1.97 9.47
C SER A 120 -8.82 3.16 8.92
N TYR A 121 -8.19 3.01 7.74
CA TYR A 121 -7.43 4.08 7.10
C TYR A 121 -8.31 5.21 6.59
N LYS A 122 -9.49 4.89 6.06
CA LYS A 122 -10.47 5.90 5.63
C LYS A 122 -10.92 6.80 6.80
N ARG A 123 -10.85 6.33 8.06
CA ARG A 123 -11.21 7.12 9.26
C ARG A 123 -10.08 8.02 9.78
N VAL A 124 -8.84 7.80 9.35
CA VAL A 124 -7.68 8.60 9.75
C VAL A 124 -7.66 9.96 9.02
N VAL A 125 -8.29 10.02 7.84
CA VAL A 125 -8.35 11.19 6.94
C VAL A 125 -9.67 11.94 7.00
#